data_AF-A0A518KC77-F1
#
_entry.id   AF-A0A518KC77-F1
#
_cell.length_a   1.000
_cell.length_b   1.000
_cell.length_c   1.000
_cell.angle_alpha   90.00
_cell.angle_beta   90.00
_cell.angle_gamma   90.00
#
_symmetry.space_group_name_H-M   'P 1'
#
loop_
_entity.id
_entity.type
_entity.pdbx_description
1 polymer ?
#
loop_
_entity_poly.entity_id
_entity_poly.type
_entity_poly.pdbx_seq_one_letter_code
_entity_poly.pdbx_strand_id
1 'polypeptide(L)'
;MAKKKTTRKAKGDNAAAAAPATPTDLDYADKLWKAADTLRGQVDAAEYKHVVLGLLFLKYISDAFAARRDELAAELTADGIPAAQHAGLLESRDEYAAENVFWVPKAARWEELQAQATSPKIATLIDDAVLAVEADNPSLKNKLPRDYARRGIEPIKLKSLVDLVADIGFKGGRDKARDTLGRVYEYFLGKFAQAEGKLGGEFYTPRCVVRLLVEMLEPYEGRVYDPCCGSGGMFVQSERFVEAHGGRRTDISIFGQESNPTTWRLAHMNVALRGIEANLGEKPADTFLANLHPDLRCDYLLANPPFNVSDWSGQLLRDDVRWKYGAPPVGNANYAWIQHFVHHLAVPNGKGGGVAGFVMANGSLSSNSGGEGDIRRSIVEADLVDCIVALPAQLFYTTGIPVCLWFLTRDKTGRNLRNGCPNRPRAVRARRCSSTPASSARCRRGRCASYRARRTPSCSRDRTTRGPTPILAASPTHSASGAASRRRSGGMRSNTASGSTPTVPASARRRRSPTSPSTPTSSRRAVTSAPRMSRTTASRSRRSTRGWWRSWRRTLRRGSG
;
A
#
# COMPACT_ATOMS: atom_id res chain seq x y z
N MET A 1 -37.81 -73.67 -17.01
CA MET A 1 -37.01 -72.69 -17.77
C MET A 1 -36.75 -71.45 -16.90
N ALA A 2 -35.46 -71.11 -16.74
CA ALA A 2 -34.84 -69.97 -16.04
C ALA A 2 -35.64 -69.16 -14.98
N LYS A 3 -35.45 -69.48 -13.69
CA LYS A 3 -35.72 -68.59 -12.54
C LYS A 3 -34.51 -67.66 -12.31
N LYS A 4 -34.66 -66.35 -12.55
CA LYS A 4 -33.68 -65.33 -12.13
C LYS A 4 -33.90 -64.99 -10.65
N LYS A 5 -32.93 -65.33 -9.79
CA LYS A 5 -32.80 -64.85 -8.41
C LYS A 5 -32.29 -63.40 -8.44
N THR A 6 -33.03 -62.47 -7.85
CA THR A 6 -32.57 -61.11 -7.56
C THR A 6 -32.41 -60.97 -6.05
N THR A 7 -31.17 -60.92 -5.58
CA THR A 7 -30.80 -60.68 -4.18
C THR A 7 -30.84 -59.19 -3.85
N ARG A 8 -31.56 -58.84 -2.78
CA ARG A 8 -31.63 -57.51 -2.15
C ARG A 8 -30.25 -56.99 -1.75
N LYS A 9 -29.99 -55.69 -1.98
CA LYS A 9 -28.91 -54.94 -1.32
C LYS A 9 -29.53 -53.71 -0.65
N ALA A 10 -29.42 -53.66 0.68
CA ALA A 10 -29.93 -52.59 1.51
C ALA A 10 -29.23 -51.26 1.20
N LYS A 11 -30.01 -50.19 1.04
CA LYS A 11 -29.54 -48.82 0.85
C LYS A 11 -29.51 -48.18 2.24
N GLY A 12 -28.30 -47.96 2.76
CA GLY A 12 -28.10 -47.21 4.01
C GLY A 12 -28.22 -45.71 3.71
N ASP A 13 -29.23 -45.09 4.30
CA ASP A 13 -29.38 -43.65 4.37
C ASP A 13 -28.37 -43.10 5.40
N ASN A 14 -27.39 -42.33 4.94
CA ASN A 14 -26.57 -41.47 5.79
C ASN A 14 -26.12 -40.26 4.95
N ALA A 15 -27.07 -39.39 4.63
CA ALA A 15 -26.79 -38.04 4.18
C ALA A 15 -26.79 -37.13 5.43
N ALA A 16 -25.66 -37.09 6.14
CA ALA A 16 -25.41 -36.02 7.08
C ALA A 16 -25.26 -34.72 6.25
N ALA A 17 -26.26 -33.86 6.34
CA ALA A 17 -26.23 -32.53 5.76
C ALA A 17 -25.02 -31.77 6.32
N ALA A 18 -24.01 -31.54 5.48
CA ALA A 18 -22.89 -30.69 5.80
C ALA A 18 -23.43 -29.26 6.04
N ALA A 19 -23.19 -28.72 7.24
CA ALA A 19 -23.51 -27.33 7.54
C ALA A 19 -22.83 -26.40 6.52
N PRO A 20 -23.51 -25.33 6.07
CA PRO A 20 -22.93 -24.40 5.10
C PRO A 20 -21.66 -23.77 5.69
N ALA A 21 -20.55 -23.90 4.96
CA ALA A 21 -19.29 -23.25 5.30
C ALA A 21 -19.50 -21.74 5.43
N THR A 22 -19.02 -21.15 6.52
CA THR A 22 -19.05 -19.71 6.73
C THR A 22 -18.31 -19.03 5.56
N PRO A 23 -18.91 -18.06 4.86
CA PRO A 23 -18.26 -17.38 3.74
C PRO A 23 -16.95 -16.77 4.22
N THR A 24 -15.86 -16.98 3.47
CA THR A 24 -14.61 -16.29 3.77
C THR A 24 -14.76 -14.80 3.42
N ASP A 25 -14.00 -13.91 4.08
CA ASP A 25 -14.03 -12.46 3.77
C ASP A 25 -13.77 -12.17 2.27
N LEU A 26 -13.00 -13.05 1.60
CA LEU A 26 -12.74 -12.96 0.16
C LEU A 26 -13.98 -13.30 -0.69
N ASP A 27 -14.80 -14.27 -0.29
CA ASP A 27 -16.06 -14.58 -0.98
C ASP A 27 -17.05 -13.43 -0.85
N TYR A 28 -17.03 -12.75 0.29
CA TYR A 28 -17.83 -11.56 0.52
C TYR A 28 -17.34 -10.38 -0.34
N ALA A 29 -16.03 -10.10 -0.33
CA ALA A 29 -15.44 -9.05 -1.18
C ALA A 29 -15.68 -9.30 -2.68
N ASP A 30 -15.66 -10.56 -3.13
CA ASP A 30 -15.95 -10.90 -4.52
C ASP A 30 -17.42 -10.69 -4.90
N LYS A 31 -18.34 -11.00 -3.99
CA LYS A 31 -19.78 -10.69 -4.20
C LYS A 31 -20.02 -9.19 -4.30
N LEU A 32 -19.43 -8.41 -3.40
CA LEU A 32 -19.50 -6.95 -3.44
C LEU A 32 -18.90 -6.38 -4.73
N TRP A 33 -17.75 -6.91 -5.16
CA TRP A 33 -17.14 -6.51 -6.43
C TRP A 33 -18.06 -6.77 -7.61
N LYS A 34 -18.68 -7.95 -7.70
CA LYS A 34 -19.63 -8.29 -8.79
C LYS A 34 -20.84 -7.38 -8.81
N ALA A 35 -21.39 -7.06 -7.64
CA ALA A 35 -22.50 -6.13 -7.52
C ALA A 35 -22.08 -4.72 -7.95
N ALA A 36 -20.92 -4.24 -7.49
CA ALA A 36 -20.39 -2.93 -7.87
C ALA A 36 -20.05 -2.86 -9.37
N ASP A 37 -19.46 -3.90 -9.96
CA ASP A 37 -19.12 -3.94 -11.39
C ASP A 37 -20.37 -3.93 -12.27
N THR A 38 -21.47 -4.55 -11.83
CA THR A 38 -22.77 -4.47 -12.51
C THR A 38 -23.30 -3.04 -12.55
N LEU A 39 -23.06 -2.26 -11.50
CA LEU A 39 -23.49 -0.86 -11.36
C LEU A 39 -22.61 0.13 -12.11
N ARG A 40 -21.46 -0.30 -12.64
CA ARG A 40 -20.52 0.53 -13.40
C ARG A 40 -21.17 1.15 -14.65
N GLY A 41 -22.09 0.42 -15.30
CA GLY A 41 -22.78 0.89 -16.49
C GLY A 41 -21.83 1.30 -17.62
N GLN A 42 -21.93 2.56 -18.07
CA GLN A 42 -21.09 3.14 -19.14
C GLN A 42 -19.81 3.84 -18.62
N VAL A 43 -19.58 3.87 -17.30
CA VAL A 43 -18.41 4.56 -16.73
C VAL A 43 -17.14 3.72 -16.93
N ASP A 44 -16.07 4.36 -17.37
CA ASP A 44 -14.79 3.67 -17.53
C ASP A 44 -14.26 3.17 -16.16
N ALA A 45 -13.54 2.03 -16.16
CA ALA A 45 -13.03 1.45 -14.93
C ALA A 45 -12.08 2.40 -14.18
N ALA A 46 -11.31 3.21 -14.90
CA ALA A 46 -10.36 4.15 -14.30
C ALA A 46 -11.06 5.32 -13.59
N GLU A 47 -12.25 5.73 -14.04
CA GLU A 47 -13.05 6.75 -13.36
C GLU A 47 -13.89 6.14 -12.24
N TYR A 48 -14.45 4.95 -12.50
CA TYR A 48 -15.33 4.26 -11.57
C TYR A 48 -14.64 3.88 -10.26
N LYS A 49 -13.35 3.54 -10.29
CA LYS A 49 -12.57 3.23 -9.08
C LYS A 49 -12.64 4.33 -8.03
N HIS A 50 -12.66 5.59 -8.45
CA HIS A 50 -12.68 6.72 -7.54
C HIS A 50 -14.03 6.88 -6.87
N VAL A 51 -15.11 6.53 -7.56
CA VAL A 51 -16.46 6.55 -6.99
C VAL A 51 -16.54 5.50 -5.88
N VAL A 52 -16.22 4.25 -6.22
CA VAL A 52 -16.40 3.13 -5.31
C VAL A 52 -15.45 3.20 -4.12
N LEU A 53 -14.16 3.47 -4.35
CA LEU A 53 -13.18 3.58 -3.26
C LEU A 53 -13.44 4.81 -2.37
N GLY A 54 -13.96 5.90 -2.93
CA GLY A 54 -14.36 7.07 -2.16
C GLY A 54 -15.56 6.80 -1.26
N LEU A 55 -16.59 6.12 -1.76
CA LEU A 55 -17.75 5.72 -0.97
C LEU A 55 -17.39 4.72 0.13
N LEU A 56 -16.55 3.73 -0.18
CA LEU A 56 -16.04 2.78 0.82
C LEU A 56 -15.28 3.49 1.95
N PHE A 57 -14.51 4.52 1.60
CA PHE A 57 -13.80 5.33 2.60
C PHE A 57 -14.77 6.15 3.46
N LEU A 58 -15.75 6.80 2.84
CA LEU A 58 -16.75 7.60 3.56
C LEU A 58 -17.59 6.74 4.52
N LYS A 59 -17.97 5.53 4.08
CA LYS A 59 -18.61 4.52 4.92
C LYS A 59 -17.74 4.17 6.12
N TYR A 60 -16.47 3.86 5.89
CA TYR A 60 -15.55 3.47 6.94
C TYR A 60 -15.41 4.55 8.01
N ILE A 61 -15.13 5.81 7.61
CA ILE A 61 -14.92 6.87 8.60
C ILE A 61 -16.20 7.14 9.39
N SER A 62 -17.37 7.04 8.74
CA SER A 62 -18.66 7.21 9.40
C SER A 62 -18.92 6.10 10.42
N ASP A 63 -18.63 4.85 10.07
CA ASP A 63 -18.81 3.72 11.00
C ASP A 63 -17.82 3.78 12.16
N ALA A 64 -16.55 4.12 11.89
CA ALA A 64 -15.53 4.26 12.92
C ALA A 64 -15.90 5.38 13.91
N PHE A 65 -16.42 6.50 13.39
CA PHE A 65 -16.96 7.58 14.19
C PHE A 65 -18.15 7.15 15.04
N ALA A 66 -19.14 6.46 14.45
CA ALA A 66 -20.31 5.96 15.17
C ALA A 66 -19.91 4.98 16.28
N ALA A 67 -19.01 4.04 15.99
CA ALA A 67 -18.51 3.08 16.97
C ALA A 67 -17.77 3.77 18.14
N ARG A 68 -16.91 4.76 17.87
CA ARG A 68 -16.24 5.53 18.94
C ARG A 68 -17.25 6.36 19.73
N ARG A 69 -18.27 6.90 19.09
CA ARG A 69 -19.33 7.67 19.76
C ARG A 69 -20.13 6.79 20.72
N ASP A 70 -20.46 5.56 20.34
CA ASP A 70 -21.11 4.58 21.22
C ASP A 70 -20.15 4.14 22.35
N GLU A 71 -18.87 3.95 22.00
CA GLU A 71 -17.68 3.88 22.87
C GLU A 71 -17.76 4.84 24.06
N LEU A 72 -17.67 6.11 23.68
CA LEU A 72 -17.63 7.25 24.56
C LEU A 72 -18.93 7.40 25.37
N ALA A 73 -20.09 7.15 24.77
CA ALA A 73 -21.36 7.19 25.51
C ALA A 73 -21.40 6.16 26.65
N ALA A 74 -20.87 4.95 26.42
CA ALA A 74 -20.76 3.93 27.45
C ALA A 74 -19.75 4.31 28.54
N GLU A 75 -18.58 4.84 28.16
CA GLU A 75 -17.55 5.36 29.09
C GLU A 75 -18.11 6.46 30.00
N LEU A 76 -18.76 7.48 29.42
CA LEU A 76 -19.38 8.59 30.17
C LEU A 76 -20.47 8.11 31.13
N THR A 77 -21.22 7.08 30.73
CA THR A 77 -22.23 6.46 31.60
C THR A 77 -21.56 5.73 32.77
N ALA A 78 -20.49 4.97 32.50
CA ALA A 78 -19.74 4.22 33.51
C ALA A 78 -19.04 5.14 34.53
N ASP A 79 -18.57 6.30 34.06
CA ASP A 79 -17.92 7.33 34.90
C ASP A 79 -18.92 8.16 35.71
N GLY A 80 -20.23 7.89 35.58
CA GLY A 80 -21.28 8.58 36.32
C GLY A 80 -21.52 10.02 35.85
N ILE A 81 -21.10 10.37 34.63
CA ILE A 81 -21.33 11.70 34.05
C ILE A 81 -22.84 11.84 33.74
N PRO A 82 -23.51 12.92 34.19
CA PRO A 82 -24.93 13.11 33.94
C PRO A 82 -25.25 13.14 32.44
N ALA A 83 -26.34 12.50 32.02
CA ALA A 83 -26.79 12.44 30.62
C ALA A 83 -26.92 13.82 29.95
N ALA A 84 -27.23 14.87 30.74
CA ALA A 84 -27.28 16.25 30.25
C ALA A 84 -25.93 16.77 29.72
N GLN A 85 -24.80 16.23 30.21
CA GLN A 85 -23.46 16.61 29.76
C GLN A 85 -22.94 15.73 28.61
N HIS A 86 -23.56 14.56 28.38
CA HIS A 86 -23.16 13.63 27.31
C HIS A 86 -23.20 14.31 25.94
N ALA A 87 -24.24 15.09 25.66
CA ALA A 87 -24.40 15.73 24.36
C ALA A 87 -23.24 16.67 23.99
N GLY A 88 -22.64 17.35 24.98
CA GLY A 88 -21.47 18.20 24.76
C GLY A 88 -20.19 17.39 24.54
N LEU A 89 -19.97 16.37 25.35
CA LEU A 89 -18.76 15.53 25.28
C LEU A 89 -18.73 14.63 24.04
N LEU A 90 -19.89 14.08 23.63
CA LEU A 90 -20.01 13.32 22.39
C LEU A 90 -19.75 14.16 21.13
N GLU A 91 -19.82 15.49 21.23
CA GLU A 91 -19.52 16.40 20.13
C GLU A 91 -18.16 17.11 20.32
N SER A 92 -17.35 16.66 21.28
CA SER A 92 -15.96 17.08 21.46
C SER A 92 -15.05 16.37 20.45
N ARG A 93 -14.33 17.13 19.63
CA ARG A 93 -13.43 16.58 18.59
C ARG A 93 -12.24 15.83 19.19
N ASP A 94 -11.75 16.29 20.33
CA ASP A 94 -10.52 15.77 20.97
C ASP A 94 -10.68 14.29 21.40
N GLU A 95 -11.89 13.90 21.78
CA GLU A 95 -12.24 12.51 22.17
C GLU A 95 -12.13 11.49 21.03
N TYR A 96 -12.21 11.98 19.78
CA TYR A 96 -12.03 11.16 18.59
C TYR A 96 -10.59 11.20 18.10
N ALA A 97 -9.96 12.38 18.16
CA ALA A 97 -8.56 12.56 17.78
C ALA A 97 -7.62 11.70 18.64
N ALA A 98 -7.87 11.59 19.95
CA ALA A 98 -7.08 10.78 20.87
C ALA A 98 -7.04 9.28 20.50
N GLU A 99 -8.10 8.78 19.88
CA GLU A 99 -8.24 7.38 19.46
C GLU A 99 -7.97 7.17 17.96
N ASN A 100 -7.38 8.16 17.27
CA ASN A 100 -7.14 8.15 15.83
C ASN A 100 -8.41 7.94 14.98
N VAL A 101 -9.53 8.48 15.45
CA VAL A 101 -10.82 8.45 14.74
C VAL A 101 -11.08 9.80 14.10
N PHE A 102 -11.37 9.80 12.80
CA PHE A 102 -11.73 11.04 12.08
C PHE A 102 -13.06 11.59 12.57
N TRP A 103 -13.14 12.90 12.73
CA TRP A 103 -14.40 13.57 13.04
C TRP A 103 -15.31 13.56 11.81
N VAL A 104 -16.58 13.17 12.00
CA VAL A 104 -17.56 13.12 10.91
C VAL A 104 -18.75 14.04 11.24
N PRO A 105 -18.86 15.20 10.55
CA PRO A 105 -20.00 16.11 10.71
C PRO A 105 -21.33 15.42 10.43
N LYS A 106 -22.41 15.88 11.06
CA LYS A 106 -23.76 15.29 10.93
C LYS A 106 -24.18 15.06 9.47
N ALA A 107 -23.98 16.06 8.61
CA ALA A 107 -24.31 15.98 7.19
C ALA A 107 -23.48 14.96 6.39
N ALA A 108 -22.33 14.53 6.92
CA ALA A 108 -21.43 13.57 6.30
C ALA A 108 -21.52 12.16 6.89
N ARG A 109 -22.38 11.95 7.90
CA ARG A 109 -22.64 10.62 8.47
C ARG A 109 -23.36 9.76 7.44
N TRP A 110 -22.97 8.50 7.35
CA TRP A 110 -23.44 7.57 6.33
C TRP A 110 -24.96 7.37 6.37
N GLU A 111 -25.54 7.30 7.57
CA GLU A 111 -26.99 7.17 7.77
C GLU A 111 -27.77 8.32 7.12
N GLU A 112 -27.25 9.54 7.21
CA GLU A 112 -27.86 10.73 6.61
C GLU A 112 -27.79 10.68 5.08
N LEU A 113 -26.63 10.31 4.54
CA LEU A 113 -26.44 10.14 3.09
C LEU A 113 -27.31 9.02 2.53
N GLN A 114 -27.45 7.92 3.27
CA GLN A 114 -28.30 6.81 2.90
C GLN A 114 -29.78 7.19 2.93
N ALA A 115 -30.23 7.92 3.96
CA ALA A 115 -31.60 8.42 4.04
C ALA A 115 -31.97 9.32 2.86
N GLN A 116 -31.00 10.09 2.35
CA GLN A 116 -31.17 10.97 1.20
C GLN A 116 -30.80 10.32 -0.15
N ALA A 117 -30.52 9.01 -0.20
CA ALA A 117 -30.01 8.35 -1.42
C ALA A 117 -31.00 8.35 -2.60
N THR A 118 -32.29 8.53 -2.37
CA THR A 118 -33.31 8.70 -3.42
C THR A 118 -33.34 10.11 -4.03
N SER A 119 -32.67 11.08 -3.41
CA SER A 119 -32.63 12.46 -3.86
C SER A 119 -31.90 12.58 -5.21
N PRO A 120 -32.40 13.38 -6.16
CA PRO A 120 -31.66 13.68 -7.38
C PRO A 120 -30.36 14.44 -7.12
N LYS A 121 -30.19 15.00 -5.90
CA LYS A 121 -29.00 15.74 -5.48
C LYS A 121 -27.97 14.89 -4.72
N ILE A 122 -28.14 13.57 -4.64
CA ILE A 122 -27.27 12.67 -3.87
C ILE A 122 -25.77 12.85 -4.21
N ALA A 123 -25.43 13.06 -5.48
CA ALA A 123 -24.04 13.28 -5.89
C ALA A 123 -23.44 14.57 -5.28
N THR A 124 -24.22 15.66 -5.26
CA THR A 124 -23.82 16.91 -4.61
C THR A 124 -23.73 16.76 -3.10
N LEU A 125 -24.66 16.03 -2.48
CA LEU A 125 -24.63 15.77 -1.04
C LEU A 125 -23.36 15.00 -0.62
N ILE A 126 -22.92 14.05 -1.44
CA ILE A 126 -21.66 13.33 -1.20
C ILE A 126 -20.45 14.26 -1.37
N ASP A 127 -20.43 15.11 -2.41
CA ASP A 127 -19.37 16.10 -2.59
C ASP A 127 -19.28 17.06 -1.39
N ASP A 128 -20.43 17.56 -0.91
CA ASP A 128 -20.53 18.44 0.26
C ASP A 128 -20.11 17.74 1.57
N ALA A 129 -20.49 16.47 1.73
CA ALA A 129 -20.08 15.65 2.87
C ALA A 129 -18.56 15.44 2.91
N VAL A 130 -17.94 15.16 1.75
CA VAL A 130 -16.48 15.03 1.64
C VAL A 130 -15.79 16.34 2.02
N LEU A 131 -16.30 17.48 1.54
CA LEU A 131 -15.75 18.79 1.87
C LEU A 131 -15.84 19.09 3.38
N ALA A 132 -16.98 18.75 4.00
CA ALA A 132 -17.17 18.94 5.44
C ALA A 132 -16.19 18.07 6.26
N VAL A 133 -15.98 16.80 5.86
CA VAL A 133 -15.00 15.91 6.49
C VAL A 133 -13.58 16.49 6.36
N GLU A 134 -13.18 16.95 5.18
CA GLU A 134 -11.82 17.49 5.00
C GLU A 134 -11.59 18.82 5.73
N ALA A 135 -12.65 19.60 5.97
CA ALA A 135 -12.56 20.84 6.73
C ALA A 135 -12.23 20.59 8.21
N ASP A 136 -12.83 19.57 8.82
CA ASP A 136 -12.58 19.19 10.22
C ASP A 136 -11.35 18.28 10.39
N ASN A 137 -10.86 17.64 9.32
CA ASN A 137 -9.74 16.69 9.37
C ASN A 137 -8.59 17.16 8.45
N PRO A 138 -7.64 18.00 8.95
CA PRO A 138 -6.55 18.55 8.14
C PRO A 138 -5.70 17.50 7.42
N SER A 139 -5.54 16.31 8.03
CA SER A 139 -4.82 15.19 7.46
C SER A 139 -5.48 14.58 6.22
N LEU A 140 -6.77 14.87 5.95
CA LEU A 140 -7.51 14.40 4.77
C LEU A 140 -7.63 15.46 3.67
N LYS A 141 -7.19 16.69 3.90
CA LYS A 141 -7.37 17.82 2.98
C LYS A 141 -6.84 17.52 1.56
N ASN A 142 -7.71 17.63 0.56
CA ASN A 142 -7.45 17.39 -0.87
C ASN A 142 -7.07 15.93 -1.21
N LYS A 143 -7.39 14.99 -0.33
CA LYS A 143 -7.07 13.57 -0.51
C LYS A 143 -8.29 12.75 -0.93
N LEU A 144 -9.51 13.26 -0.72
CA LEU A 144 -10.74 12.55 -1.06
C LEU A 144 -11.29 12.94 -2.45
N PRO A 145 -12.01 12.04 -3.15
CA PRO A 145 -12.72 12.38 -4.38
C PRO A 145 -13.85 13.39 -4.13
N ARG A 146 -13.96 14.45 -4.97
CA ARG A 146 -14.93 15.56 -4.82
C ARG A 146 -15.71 15.88 -6.10
N ASP A 147 -15.79 14.92 -7.00
CA ASP A 147 -16.35 15.13 -8.34
C ASP A 147 -17.46 14.15 -8.67
N TYR A 148 -18.22 13.71 -7.66
CA TYR A 148 -19.36 12.81 -7.87
C TYR A 148 -20.44 13.47 -8.74
N ALA A 149 -20.77 14.74 -8.49
CA ALA A 149 -21.75 15.47 -9.30
C ALA A 149 -21.27 15.71 -10.74
N ARG A 150 -19.97 15.97 -10.92
CA ARG A 150 -19.36 16.23 -12.23
C ARG A 150 -19.31 15.00 -13.13
N ARG A 151 -19.26 13.80 -12.55
CA ARG A 151 -19.15 12.52 -13.29
C ARG A 151 -20.44 12.09 -13.98
N GLY A 152 -21.56 12.77 -13.73
CA GLY A 152 -22.83 12.48 -14.42
C GLY A 152 -23.38 11.09 -14.12
N ILE A 153 -23.09 10.54 -12.94
CA ILE A 153 -23.62 9.23 -12.51
C ILE A 153 -25.11 9.38 -12.26
N GLU A 154 -25.92 8.55 -12.93
CA GLU A 154 -27.37 8.56 -12.73
C GLU A 154 -27.72 8.35 -11.24
N PRO A 155 -28.63 9.16 -10.66
CA PRO A 155 -28.99 9.06 -9.24
C PRO A 155 -29.39 7.64 -8.80
N ILE A 156 -30.07 6.87 -9.65
CA ILE A 156 -30.49 5.49 -9.38
C ILE A 156 -29.28 4.55 -9.20
N LYS A 157 -28.23 4.72 -10.00
CA LYS A 157 -27.00 3.93 -9.90
C LYS A 157 -26.23 4.30 -8.65
N LEU A 158 -26.15 5.60 -8.35
CA LEU A 158 -25.48 6.08 -7.16
C LEU A 158 -26.20 5.64 -5.88
N LYS A 159 -27.54 5.67 -5.86
CA LYS A 159 -28.36 5.07 -4.79
C LYS A 159 -28.02 3.60 -4.60
N SER A 160 -28.05 2.83 -5.69
CA SER A 160 -27.74 1.39 -5.63
C SER A 160 -26.33 1.13 -5.09
N LEU A 161 -25.37 2.01 -5.38
CA LEU A 161 -24.02 1.93 -4.82
C LEU A 161 -23.98 2.26 -3.33
N VAL A 162 -24.69 3.31 -2.90
CA VAL A 162 -24.82 3.65 -1.47
C VAL A 162 -25.47 2.49 -0.72
N ASP A 163 -26.55 1.90 -1.23
CA ASP A 163 -27.19 0.74 -0.60
C ASP A 163 -26.25 -0.47 -0.54
N LEU A 164 -25.54 -0.75 -1.63
CA LEU A 164 -24.56 -1.84 -1.69
C LEU A 164 -23.44 -1.65 -0.66
N VAL A 165 -22.95 -0.43 -0.49
CA VAL A 165 -21.90 -0.11 0.48
C VAL A 165 -22.45 -0.08 1.91
N ALA A 166 -23.73 0.25 2.11
CA ALA A 166 -24.36 0.21 3.42
C ALA A 166 -24.42 -1.21 4.00
N ASP A 167 -24.61 -2.22 3.15
CA ASP A 167 -24.56 -3.64 3.52
C ASP A 167 -23.16 -4.09 3.98
N ILE A 168 -22.12 -3.29 3.70
CA ILE A 168 -20.75 -3.48 4.18
C ILE A 168 -20.66 -2.92 5.60
N GLY A 169 -21.16 -3.70 6.57
CA GLY A 169 -21.33 -3.28 7.95
C GLY A 169 -20.41 -3.98 8.95
N PHE A 170 -20.12 -3.27 10.05
CA PHE A 170 -19.43 -3.72 11.26
C PHE A 170 -20.22 -4.84 11.96
N LYS A 171 -20.13 -6.09 11.47
CA LYS A 171 -20.62 -7.25 12.22
C LYS A 171 -19.55 -7.70 13.21
N GLY A 172 -19.50 -7.05 14.38
CA GLY A 172 -18.56 -7.36 15.47
C GLY A 172 -17.89 -6.12 16.06
N GLY A 173 -16.89 -6.32 16.94
CA GLY A 173 -16.13 -5.21 17.54
C GLY A 173 -15.35 -4.37 16.52
N ARG A 174 -15.03 -3.13 16.89
CA ARG A 174 -14.40 -2.08 16.05
C ARG A 174 -13.19 -2.59 15.25
N ASP A 175 -12.29 -3.33 15.90
CA ASP A 175 -11.08 -3.87 15.26
C ASP A 175 -11.35 -4.87 14.14
N LYS A 176 -12.31 -5.78 14.36
CA LYS A 176 -12.64 -6.81 13.37
C LYS A 176 -13.22 -6.18 12.11
N ALA A 177 -14.06 -5.17 12.29
CA ALA A 177 -14.71 -4.52 11.17
C ALA A 177 -13.80 -3.52 10.44
N ARG A 178 -12.87 -2.85 11.15
CA ARG A 178 -11.76 -2.11 10.53
C ARG A 178 -10.95 -3.02 9.60
N ASP A 179 -10.59 -4.22 10.06
CA ASP A 179 -9.85 -5.18 9.23
C ASP A 179 -10.68 -5.69 8.04
N THR A 180 -11.97 -5.98 8.23
CA THR A 180 -12.86 -6.39 7.12
C THR A 180 -12.96 -5.33 6.03
N LEU A 181 -13.21 -4.06 6.38
CA LEU A 181 -13.30 -2.97 5.41
C LEU A 181 -11.96 -2.72 4.73
N GLY A 182 -10.85 -2.75 5.48
CA GLY A 182 -9.51 -2.65 4.92
C GLY A 182 -9.23 -3.76 3.88
N ARG A 183 -9.63 -5.01 4.16
CA ARG A 183 -9.51 -6.14 3.22
C ARG A 183 -10.37 -5.96 1.98
N VAL A 184 -11.62 -5.50 2.12
CA VAL A 184 -12.50 -5.20 0.98
C VAL A 184 -11.89 -4.08 0.13
N TYR A 185 -11.39 -3.02 0.74
CA TYR A 185 -10.73 -1.92 0.02
C TYR A 185 -9.51 -2.39 -0.77
N GLU A 186 -8.63 -3.20 -0.14
CA GLU A 186 -7.46 -3.80 -0.79
C GLU A 186 -7.85 -4.72 -1.96
N TYR A 187 -8.93 -5.49 -1.80
CA TYR A 187 -9.47 -6.34 -2.84
C TYR A 187 -9.94 -5.52 -4.05
N PHE A 188 -10.72 -4.46 -3.82
CA PHE A 188 -11.22 -3.58 -4.87
C PHE A 188 -10.07 -2.87 -5.59
N LEU A 189 -9.09 -2.37 -4.83
CA LEU A 189 -7.89 -1.76 -5.38
C LEU A 189 -7.12 -2.73 -6.31
N GLY A 190 -6.95 -3.98 -5.89
CA GLY A 190 -6.33 -5.03 -6.71
C GLY A 190 -7.16 -5.37 -7.97
N LYS A 191 -8.49 -5.40 -7.88
CA LYS A 191 -9.38 -5.63 -9.03
C LYS A 191 -9.36 -4.48 -10.03
N PHE A 192 -9.37 -3.23 -9.56
CA PHE A 192 -9.24 -2.07 -10.43
C PHE A 192 -7.88 -2.04 -11.11
N ALA A 193 -6.79 -2.41 -10.41
CA ALA A 193 -5.48 -2.53 -11.03
C ALA A 193 -5.44 -3.62 -12.12
N GLN A 194 -6.10 -4.76 -11.91
CA GLN A 194 -6.24 -5.81 -12.92
C GLN A 194 -7.05 -5.33 -14.14
N ALA A 195 -8.13 -4.59 -13.92
CA ALA A 195 -9.00 -4.09 -14.98
C ALA A 195 -8.37 -2.98 -15.82
N GLU A 196 -7.56 -2.10 -15.23
CA GLU A 196 -6.90 -1.00 -15.93
C GLU A 196 -5.79 -1.45 -16.89
N GLY A 197 -5.22 -2.64 -16.69
CA GLY A 197 -4.22 -3.22 -17.60
C GLY A 197 -2.96 -2.36 -17.84
N LYS A 198 -2.73 -1.32 -17.03
CA LYS A 198 -1.62 -0.37 -17.23
C LYS A 198 -0.28 -1.07 -17.08
N LEU A 199 0.56 -0.91 -18.09
CA LEU A 199 1.92 -1.45 -18.20
C LEU A 199 2.85 -0.80 -17.17
N GLY A 200 2.83 -1.21 -15.91
CA GLY A 200 3.79 -0.70 -14.93
C GLY A 200 3.45 -1.09 -13.50
N GLY A 201 4.47 -1.54 -12.76
CA GLY A 201 4.38 -1.97 -11.36
C GLY A 201 3.98 -0.87 -10.36
N GLU A 202 3.78 0.37 -10.82
CA GLU A 202 3.50 1.56 -10.00
C GLU A 202 2.16 1.47 -9.23
N PHE A 203 1.13 0.84 -9.80
CA PHE A 203 -0.22 0.96 -9.24
C PHE A 203 -0.52 -0.05 -8.13
N TYR A 204 -0.08 -1.30 -8.29
CA TYR A 204 -0.40 -2.38 -7.35
C TYR A 204 0.60 -3.55 -7.44
N THR A 205 1.17 -3.91 -6.29
CA THR A 205 2.07 -5.07 -6.17
C THR A 205 1.28 -6.27 -5.64
N PRO A 206 1.35 -7.46 -6.27
CA PRO A 206 0.64 -8.64 -5.78
C PRO A 206 0.99 -8.99 -4.32
N ARG A 207 -0.04 -9.28 -3.51
CA ARG A 207 0.10 -9.57 -2.06
C ARG A 207 1.14 -10.63 -1.73
N CYS A 208 1.27 -11.66 -2.57
CA CYS A 208 2.27 -12.72 -2.36
C CYS A 208 3.72 -12.21 -2.47
N VAL A 209 3.99 -11.26 -3.38
CA VAL A 209 5.31 -10.64 -3.56
C VAL A 209 5.59 -9.67 -2.42
N VAL A 210 4.61 -8.84 -2.05
CA VAL A 210 4.74 -7.91 -0.92
C VAL A 210 5.00 -8.67 0.37
N ARG A 211 4.25 -9.75 0.64
CA ARG A 211 4.47 -10.61 1.81
C ARG A 211 5.87 -11.21 1.80
N LEU A 212 6.32 -11.75 0.67
CA LEU A 212 7.69 -12.29 0.57
C LEU A 212 8.75 -11.24 0.88
N LEU A 213 8.62 -10.02 0.34
CA LEU A 213 9.54 -8.91 0.63
C LEU A 213 9.57 -8.57 2.12
N VAL A 214 8.40 -8.36 2.73
CA VAL A 214 8.28 -7.96 4.14
C VAL A 214 8.80 -9.05 5.08
N GLU A 215 8.44 -10.31 4.84
CA GLU A 215 8.87 -11.45 5.68
C GLU A 215 10.39 -11.70 5.56
N MET A 216 11.01 -11.36 4.43
CA MET A 216 12.47 -11.45 4.27
C MET A 216 13.21 -10.24 4.85
N LEU A 217 12.57 -9.07 4.94
CA LEU A 217 13.16 -7.87 5.55
C LEU A 217 13.01 -7.84 7.07
N GLU A 218 11.94 -8.45 7.57
CA GLU A 218 11.58 -8.50 8.99
C GLU A 218 11.56 -7.11 9.68
N PRO A 219 10.72 -6.15 9.22
CA PRO A 219 10.66 -4.81 9.79
C PRO A 219 9.99 -4.80 11.18
N TYR A 220 10.71 -5.20 12.23
CA TYR A 220 10.18 -5.25 13.60
C TYR A 220 10.03 -3.86 14.24
N GLU A 221 11.03 -3.00 14.07
CA GLU A 221 11.09 -1.65 14.65
C GLU A 221 11.94 -0.71 13.79
N GLY A 222 11.60 0.58 13.71
CA GLY A 222 12.38 1.59 12.99
C GLY A 222 11.68 2.22 11.79
N ARG A 223 12.45 2.87 10.91
CA ARG A 223 11.90 3.66 9.80
C ARG A 223 11.75 2.81 8.55
N VAL A 224 10.52 2.67 8.06
CA VAL A 224 10.16 1.98 6.81
C VAL A 224 9.93 3.02 5.72
N TYR A 225 10.58 2.86 4.58
CA TYR A 225 10.49 3.78 3.45
C TYR A 225 10.14 3.08 2.13
N ASP A 226 9.16 3.62 1.40
CA ASP A 226 8.90 3.27 0.00
C ASP A 226 8.86 4.55 -0.87
N PRO A 227 9.91 4.82 -1.66
CA PRO A 227 10.02 6.03 -2.48
C PRO A 227 9.14 6.03 -3.74
N CYS A 228 8.39 4.96 -3.98
CA CYS A 228 7.47 4.78 -5.10
C CYS A 228 6.26 3.95 -4.61
N CYS A 229 5.63 4.44 -3.55
CA CYS A 229 4.75 3.63 -2.71
C CYS A 229 3.46 3.16 -3.39
N GLY A 230 3.14 3.70 -4.57
CA GLY A 230 1.91 3.39 -5.26
C GLY A 230 0.73 3.64 -4.31
N SER A 231 -0.14 2.65 -4.20
CA SER A 231 -1.31 2.68 -3.32
C SER A 231 -1.02 2.37 -1.83
N GLY A 232 0.25 2.29 -1.41
CA GLY A 232 0.64 2.08 -0.02
C GLY A 232 0.52 0.63 0.48
N GLY A 233 0.42 -0.35 -0.43
CA GLY A 233 0.24 -1.77 -0.06
C GLY A 233 1.40 -2.37 0.74
N MET A 234 2.63 -1.88 0.55
CA MET A 234 3.80 -2.36 1.31
C MET A 234 3.74 -1.98 2.78
N PHE A 235 3.19 -0.80 3.10
CA PHE A 235 3.02 -0.31 4.46
C PHE A 235 2.02 -1.15 5.25
N VAL A 236 0.89 -1.46 4.62
CA VAL A 236 -0.14 -2.35 5.18
C VAL A 236 0.43 -3.71 5.57
N GLN A 237 1.25 -4.30 4.70
CA GLN A 237 1.83 -5.61 4.97
C GLN A 237 2.92 -5.53 6.05
N SER A 238 3.66 -4.41 6.15
CA SER A 238 4.67 -4.18 7.19
C SER A 238 4.03 -4.08 8.57
N GLU A 239 2.94 -3.33 8.71
CA GLU A 239 2.19 -3.27 9.97
C GLU A 239 1.66 -4.65 10.38
N ARG A 240 1.03 -5.38 9.44
CA ARG A 240 0.53 -6.74 9.69
C ARG A 240 1.64 -7.70 10.12
N PHE A 241 2.85 -7.54 9.59
CA PHE A 241 4.00 -8.32 10.00
C PHE A 241 4.35 -8.04 11.47
N VAL A 242 4.45 -6.77 11.86
CA VAL A 242 4.75 -6.37 13.24
C VAL A 242 3.73 -6.96 14.21
N GLU A 243 2.43 -6.82 13.91
CA GLU A 243 1.36 -7.39 14.75
C GLU A 243 1.43 -8.91 14.86
N ALA A 244 1.62 -9.61 13.73
CA ALA A 244 1.70 -11.07 13.70
C ALA A 244 2.89 -11.62 14.50
N HIS A 245 3.92 -10.81 14.72
CA HIS A 245 5.11 -11.16 15.49
C HIS A 245 5.14 -10.52 16.89
N GLY A 246 3.99 -10.02 17.39
CA GLY A 246 3.81 -9.54 18.75
C GLY A 246 4.40 -8.16 19.03
N GLY A 247 4.74 -7.39 18.00
CA GLY A 247 5.11 -5.98 18.11
C GLY A 247 3.90 -5.05 18.11
N ARG A 248 4.14 -3.76 18.31
CA ARG A 248 3.11 -2.70 18.25
C ARG A 248 3.27 -1.90 16.98
N ARG A 249 2.15 -1.41 16.44
CA ARG A 249 2.11 -0.58 15.22
C ARG A 249 3.01 0.66 15.32
N THR A 250 3.16 1.21 16.51
CA THR A 250 4.01 2.38 16.82
C THR A 250 5.51 2.07 16.85
N ASP A 251 5.91 0.80 16.76
CA ASP A 251 7.33 0.42 16.73
C ASP A 251 7.96 0.75 15.35
N ILE A 252 7.14 0.94 14.31
CA ILE A 252 7.60 1.39 12.98
C ILE A 252 7.10 2.79 12.62
N SER A 253 7.92 3.57 11.93
CA SER A 253 7.57 4.87 11.37
C SER A 253 7.57 4.80 9.84
N ILE A 254 6.49 5.21 9.21
CA ILE A 254 6.27 5.00 7.78
C ILE A 254 6.51 6.28 6.98
N PHE A 255 7.33 6.16 5.95
CA PHE A 255 7.65 7.21 5.00
C PHE A 255 7.38 6.72 3.59
N GLY A 256 6.88 7.59 2.72
CA GLY A 256 6.68 7.23 1.33
C GLY A 256 6.63 8.42 0.39
N GLN A 257 6.68 8.11 -0.90
CA GLN A 257 6.51 9.10 -1.96
C GLN A 257 5.83 8.45 -3.17
N GLU A 258 4.97 9.22 -3.84
CA GLU A 258 4.28 8.81 -5.06
C GLU A 258 4.14 10.03 -5.98
N SER A 259 4.46 9.87 -7.25
CA SER A 259 4.47 10.96 -8.23
C SER A 259 3.08 11.18 -8.85
N ASN A 260 2.30 10.11 -8.99
CA ASN A 260 0.96 10.18 -9.56
C ASN A 260 -0.03 10.76 -8.53
N PRO A 261 -0.66 11.93 -8.79
CA PRO A 261 -1.56 12.56 -7.84
C PRO A 261 -2.74 11.68 -7.40
N THR A 262 -3.26 10.89 -8.35
CA THR A 262 -4.38 10.01 -8.12
C THR A 262 -4.00 8.83 -7.24
N THR A 263 -2.85 8.21 -7.52
CA THR A 263 -2.33 7.09 -6.72
C THR A 263 -1.91 7.54 -5.32
N TRP A 264 -1.31 8.73 -5.20
CA TRP A 264 -0.93 9.33 -3.91
C TRP A 264 -2.13 9.53 -2.98
N ARG A 265 -3.27 9.99 -3.52
CA ARG A 265 -4.54 10.08 -2.77
C ARG A 265 -5.03 8.72 -2.29
N LEU A 266 -4.98 7.71 -3.15
CA LEU A 266 -5.35 6.33 -2.80
C LEU A 266 -4.44 5.78 -1.69
N ALA A 267 -3.14 6.09 -1.71
CA ALA A 267 -2.20 5.70 -0.66
C ALA A 267 -2.61 6.28 0.70
N HIS A 268 -2.89 7.59 0.76
CA HIS A 268 -3.38 8.26 1.97
C HIS A 268 -4.66 7.65 2.50
N MET A 269 -5.64 7.39 1.62
CA MET A 269 -6.88 6.72 2.02
C MET A 269 -6.60 5.32 2.55
N ASN A 270 -5.73 4.55 1.89
CA ASN A 270 -5.45 3.16 2.24
C ASN A 270 -4.76 3.00 3.61
N VAL A 271 -3.82 3.89 3.94
CA VAL A 271 -3.17 3.92 5.27
C VAL A 271 -4.13 4.43 6.35
N ALA A 272 -4.93 5.47 6.05
CA ALA A 272 -5.91 6.02 6.97
C ALA A 272 -6.99 5.00 7.37
N LEU A 273 -7.49 4.19 6.42
CA LEU A 273 -8.45 3.09 6.69
C LEU A 273 -7.96 2.05 7.70
N ARG A 274 -6.65 1.97 7.92
CA ARG A 274 -6.03 1.02 8.84
C ARG A 274 -5.53 1.68 10.12
N GLY A 275 -5.67 2.99 10.25
CA GLY A 275 -5.08 3.74 11.36
C GLY A 275 -3.56 3.75 11.32
N ILE A 276 -2.97 3.70 10.12
CA ILE A 276 -1.53 3.79 9.92
C ILE A 276 -1.16 5.26 9.73
N GLU A 277 -0.34 5.80 10.63
CA GLU A 277 0.29 7.10 10.45
C GLU A 277 1.47 7.00 9.49
N ALA A 278 1.41 7.73 8.38
CA ALA A 278 2.45 7.72 7.36
C ALA A 278 2.76 9.13 6.85
N ASN A 279 4.06 9.44 6.71
CA ASN A 279 4.53 10.64 6.04
C ASN A 279 4.77 10.34 4.55
N LEU A 280 3.74 10.55 3.72
CA LEU A 280 3.81 10.36 2.26
C LEU A 280 4.21 11.62 1.49
N GLY A 281 4.80 12.61 2.18
CA GLY A 281 5.07 13.95 1.65
C GLY A 281 3.84 14.86 1.59
N GLU A 282 4.06 16.16 1.39
CA GLU A 282 3.01 17.19 1.38
C GLU A 282 2.18 17.22 0.09
N LYS A 283 2.74 16.70 -1.00
CA LYS A 283 2.16 16.69 -2.34
C LYS A 283 2.69 15.50 -3.15
N PRO A 284 1.98 15.06 -4.19
CA PRO A 284 2.56 14.13 -5.17
C PRO A 284 3.75 14.79 -5.87
N ALA A 285 4.87 14.07 -5.99
CA ALA A 285 6.09 14.60 -6.57
C ALA A 285 6.97 13.48 -7.16
N ASP A 286 7.69 13.79 -8.24
CA ASP A 286 8.68 12.90 -8.81
C ASP A 286 9.84 12.68 -7.83
N THR A 287 10.15 11.42 -7.53
CA THR A 287 11.18 11.03 -6.54
C THR A 287 12.58 11.47 -6.95
N PHE A 288 12.86 11.56 -8.24
CA PHE A 288 14.17 11.97 -8.71
C PHE A 288 14.33 13.48 -8.65
N LEU A 289 13.41 14.24 -9.24
CA LEU A 289 13.49 15.71 -9.33
C LEU A 289 13.15 16.43 -8.03
N ALA A 290 12.24 15.87 -7.23
CA ALA A 290 11.72 16.48 -6.02
C ALA A 290 11.62 15.42 -4.91
N ASN A 291 12.78 15.07 -4.35
CA ASN A 291 12.85 14.19 -3.20
C ASN A 291 12.20 14.87 -1.97
N LEU A 292 11.09 14.34 -1.49
CA LEU A 292 10.36 14.89 -0.35
C LEU A 292 10.97 14.47 1.01
N HIS A 293 11.93 13.55 0.99
CA HIS A 293 12.57 12.99 2.19
C HIS A 293 14.11 13.00 2.07
N PRO A 294 14.76 14.13 1.75
CA PRO A 294 16.19 14.17 1.41
C PRO A 294 17.11 13.65 2.52
N ASP A 295 16.77 13.99 3.77
CA ASP A 295 17.56 13.63 4.96
C ASP A 295 17.17 12.27 5.57
N LEU A 296 16.13 11.62 5.03
CA LEU A 296 15.68 10.34 5.54
C LEU A 296 16.75 9.28 5.32
N ARG A 297 17.12 8.59 6.40
CA ARG A 297 17.95 7.40 6.39
C ARG A 297 17.14 6.26 6.98
N CYS A 298 16.52 5.46 6.14
CA CYS A 298 15.60 4.40 6.55
C CYS A 298 16.34 3.14 7.00
N ASP A 299 15.72 2.42 7.93
CA ASP A 299 16.22 1.15 8.44
C ASP A 299 15.76 0.01 7.52
N TYR A 300 14.55 0.13 6.95
CA TYR A 300 14.00 -0.79 5.96
C TYR A 300 13.49 -0.01 4.75
N LEU A 301 13.90 -0.43 3.56
CA LEU A 301 13.39 0.07 2.30
C LEU A 301 12.65 -1.04 1.55
N LEU A 302 11.39 -0.82 1.25
CA LEU A 302 10.54 -1.73 0.48
C LEU A 302 10.09 -0.98 -0.77
N ALA A 303 10.27 -1.55 -1.97
CA ALA A 303 9.88 -0.84 -3.19
C ALA A 303 9.52 -1.76 -4.37
N ASN A 304 8.64 -1.26 -5.24
CA ASN A 304 8.37 -1.83 -6.56
C ASN A 304 8.30 -0.68 -7.58
N PRO A 305 9.45 -0.15 -8.00
CA PRO A 305 9.50 0.99 -8.90
C PRO A 305 8.97 0.64 -10.29
N PRO A 306 8.61 1.64 -11.11
CA PRO A 306 8.37 1.40 -12.52
C PRO A 306 9.61 0.89 -13.24
N PHE A 307 9.43 -0.12 -14.06
CA PHE A 307 10.51 -0.77 -14.79
C PHE A 307 10.78 -0.08 -16.12
N ASN A 308 12.06 0.06 -16.46
CA ASN A 308 12.52 0.52 -17.79
C ASN A 308 11.97 1.90 -18.20
N VAL A 309 11.76 2.81 -17.25
CA VAL A 309 11.35 4.18 -17.55
C VAL A 309 12.48 4.90 -18.26
N SER A 310 12.24 5.35 -19.48
CA SER A 310 13.21 6.12 -20.27
C SER A 310 13.11 7.62 -20.02
N ASP A 311 11.91 8.12 -19.68
CA ASP A 311 11.66 9.54 -19.45
C ASP A 311 11.60 9.85 -17.96
N TRP A 312 12.76 9.78 -17.30
CA TRP A 312 12.90 10.01 -15.85
C TRP A 312 13.76 11.24 -15.54
N SER A 313 13.95 12.13 -16.53
CA SER A 313 14.79 13.34 -16.41
C SER A 313 16.28 13.08 -16.12
N GLY A 314 16.80 11.91 -16.49
CA GLY A 314 18.19 11.53 -16.23
C GLY A 314 19.25 12.47 -16.81
N GLN A 315 18.92 13.26 -17.84
CA GLN A 315 19.83 14.25 -18.41
C GLN A 315 20.07 15.45 -17.48
N LEU A 316 19.06 15.84 -16.69
CA LEU A 316 19.18 16.94 -15.72
C LEU A 316 19.94 16.52 -14.46
N LEU A 317 19.99 15.21 -14.21
CA LEU A 317 20.49 14.64 -12.97
C LEU A 317 21.88 14.04 -13.09
N ARG A 318 22.67 14.31 -14.14
CA ARG A 318 23.94 13.61 -14.39
C ARG A 318 24.93 13.65 -13.22
N ASP A 319 24.97 14.76 -12.49
CA ASP A 319 25.91 15.02 -11.39
C ASP A 319 25.26 14.88 -9.99
N ASP A 320 24.12 14.20 -9.91
CA ASP A 320 23.41 14.01 -8.64
C ASP A 320 24.22 13.17 -7.64
N VAL A 321 24.21 13.59 -6.37
CA VAL A 321 24.92 12.95 -5.25
C VAL A 321 24.52 11.48 -5.03
N ARG A 322 23.37 11.05 -5.55
CA ARG A 322 22.90 9.67 -5.49
C ARG A 322 23.73 8.72 -6.36
N TRP A 323 24.39 9.20 -7.41
CA TRP A 323 25.08 8.37 -8.42
C TRP A 323 26.49 7.95 -8.04
N LYS A 324 26.69 7.52 -6.78
CA LYS A 324 28.00 7.13 -6.24
C LYS A 324 28.69 6.00 -7.02
N TYR A 325 27.93 5.13 -7.68
CA TYR A 325 28.44 3.95 -8.39
C TYR A 325 28.47 4.15 -9.91
N GLY A 326 28.30 5.40 -10.38
CA GLY A 326 28.24 5.77 -11.78
C GLY A 326 26.86 6.31 -12.16
N ALA A 327 26.85 7.28 -13.06
CA ALA A 327 25.64 7.93 -13.51
C ALA A 327 24.75 6.97 -14.33
N PRO A 328 23.49 6.71 -13.93
CA PRO A 328 22.58 5.79 -14.62
C PRO A 328 22.36 6.18 -16.09
N PRO A 329 22.05 5.23 -16.99
CA PRO A 329 21.69 5.57 -18.37
C PRO A 329 20.45 6.46 -18.43
N VAL A 330 20.50 7.53 -19.23
CA VAL A 330 19.36 8.44 -19.41
C VAL A 330 18.13 7.70 -19.92
N GLY A 331 18.30 6.67 -20.75
CA GLY A 331 17.20 5.87 -21.30
C GLY A 331 16.64 4.77 -20.39
N ASN A 332 17.14 4.59 -19.15
CA ASN A 332 16.59 3.59 -18.23
C ASN A 332 16.80 3.94 -16.75
N ALA A 333 15.70 4.18 -16.02
CA ALA A 333 15.70 4.55 -14.60
C ALA A 333 16.02 3.39 -13.64
N ASN A 334 16.16 2.14 -14.10
CA ASN A 334 16.32 0.99 -13.22
C ASN A 334 17.48 1.15 -12.21
N TYR A 335 18.67 1.55 -12.69
CA TYR A 335 19.82 1.79 -11.83
C TYR A 335 19.80 3.16 -11.14
N ALA A 336 18.93 4.08 -11.57
CA ALA A 336 18.64 5.30 -10.82
C ALA A 336 17.85 4.96 -9.55
N TRP A 337 16.84 4.10 -9.65
CA TRP A 337 16.08 3.59 -8.50
C TRP A 337 16.98 2.84 -7.51
N ILE A 338 17.78 1.88 -7.98
CA ILE A 338 18.69 1.11 -7.11
C ILE A 338 19.63 2.04 -6.33
N GLN A 339 20.22 3.03 -7.00
CA GLN A 339 21.14 3.97 -6.34
C GLN A 339 20.41 4.93 -5.39
N HIS A 340 19.19 5.36 -5.73
CA HIS A 340 18.34 6.12 -4.82
C HIS A 340 18.01 5.32 -3.55
N PHE A 341 17.70 4.03 -3.67
CA PHE A 341 17.48 3.16 -2.52
C PHE A 341 18.71 3.09 -1.62
N VAL A 342 19.88 2.82 -2.22
CA VAL A 342 21.15 2.78 -1.48
C VAL A 342 21.44 4.10 -0.77
N HIS A 343 21.16 5.24 -1.41
CA HIS A 343 21.36 6.57 -0.83
C HIS A 343 20.54 6.76 0.47
N HIS A 344 19.30 6.28 0.49
CA HIS A 344 18.41 6.40 1.66
C HIS A 344 18.58 5.31 2.72
N LEU A 345 19.39 4.27 2.49
CA LEU A 345 19.64 3.28 3.54
C LEU A 345 20.51 3.86 4.67
N ALA A 346 20.09 3.62 5.92
CA ALA A 346 20.84 3.96 7.10
C ALA A 346 22.25 3.35 7.05
N VAL A 347 23.26 4.20 7.28
CA VAL A 347 24.65 3.74 7.42
C VAL A 347 24.81 2.97 8.73
N PRO A 348 25.82 2.08 8.84
CA PRO A 348 26.04 1.32 10.06
C PRO A 348 26.21 2.24 11.29
N ASN A 349 25.37 2.06 12.31
CA ASN A 349 25.30 2.95 13.48
C ASN A 349 25.49 2.21 14.82
N GLY A 350 26.17 1.07 14.80
CA GLY A 350 26.38 0.22 15.97
C GLY A 350 25.26 -0.77 16.25
N LYS A 351 24.01 -0.47 15.83
CA LYS A 351 22.85 -1.39 15.88
C LYS A 351 22.66 -2.22 14.60
N GLY A 352 23.52 -2.01 13.61
CA GLY A 352 23.35 -2.55 12.27
C GLY A 352 23.39 -1.44 11.23
N GLY A 353 23.07 -1.77 9.98
CA GLY A 353 22.84 -0.84 8.89
C GLY A 353 21.51 -1.15 8.20
N GLY A 354 21.00 -0.19 7.42
CA GLY A 354 19.71 -0.34 6.75
C GLY A 354 19.72 -1.44 5.69
N VAL A 355 18.55 -2.04 5.49
CA VAL A 355 18.29 -3.10 4.51
C VAL A 355 17.25 -2.64 3.49
N ALA A 356 17.40 -3.06 2.24
CA ALA A 356 16.41 -2.83 1.19
C ALA A 356 15.96 -4.16 0.59
N GLY A 357 14.67 -4.29 0.30
CA GLY A 357 14.08 -5.34 -0.51
C GLY A 357 13.21 -4.73 -1.58
N PHE A 358 13.50 -4.96 -2.85
CA PHE A 358 12.74 -4.34 -3.93
C PHE A 358 12.65 -5.22 -5.18
N VAL A 359 11.60 -4.97 -5.96
CA VAL A 359 11.33 -5.68 -7.21
C VAL A 359 12.06 -4.99 -8.36
N MET A 360 12.73 -5.75 -9.23
CA MET A 360 13.30 -5.26 -10.49
C MET A 360 13.00 -6.21 -11.65
N ALA A 361 12.92 -5.69 -12.87
CA ALA A 361 12.91 -6.51 -14.08
C ALA A 361 14.21 -7.35 -14.17
N ASN A 362 14.11 -8.60 -14.67
CA ASN A 362 15.27 -9.49 -14.79
C ASN A 362 16.44 -8.91 -15.61
N GLY A 363 16.16 -8.00 -16.55
CA GLY A 363 17.19 -7.28 -17.29
C GLY A 363 18.20 -6.57 -16.39
N SER A 364 17.78 -6.11 -15.20
CA SER A 364 18.66 -5.51 -14.20
C SER A 364 19.84 -6.41 -13.78
N LEU A 365 19.68 -7.73 -13.84
CA LEU A 365 20.71 -8.69 -13.41
C LEU A 365 21.83 -8.89 -14.43
N SER A 366 21.58 -8.66 -15.71
CA SER A 366 22.49 -9.09 -16.79
C SER A 366 22.74 -8.06 -17.89
N SER A 367 21.96 -6.98 -17.96
CA SER A 367 22.14 -5.94 -18.98
C SER A 367 23.51 -5.27 -18.86
N ASN A 368 24.16 -5.08 -20.00
CA ASN A 368 25.39 -4.29 -20.14
C ASN A 368 25.15 -3.00 -20.94
N SER A 369 23.90 -2.72 -21.30
CA SER A 369 23.53 -1.52 -22.07
C SER A 369 23.73 -0.27 -21.21
N GLY A 370 24.22 0.82 -21.82
CA GLY A 370 24.26 2.14 -21.18
C GLY A 370 25.07 2.22 -19.87
N GLY A 371 26.06 1.36 -19.67
CA GLY A 371 26.91 1.35 -18.46
C GLY A 371 26.32 0.63 -17.25
N GLU A 372 25.14 0.01 -17.37
CA GLU A 372 24.51 -0.73 -16.26
C GLU A 372 25.39 -1.86 -15.70
N GLY A 373 26.24 -2.47 -16.54
CA GLY A 373 27.19 -3.50 -16.12
C GLY A 373 28.25 -3.00 -15.14
N ASP A 374 28.74 -1.78 -15.34
CA ASP A 374 29.77 -1.17 -14.49
C ASP A 374 29.18 -0.65 -13.18
N ILE A 375 27.97 -0.09 -13.22
CA ILE A 375 27.23 0.29 -12.01
C ILE A 375 26.95 -0.96 -11.17
N ARG A 376 26.46 -2.05 -11.81
CA ARG A 376 26.21 -3.33 -11.13
C ARG A 376 27.48 -3.88 -10.49
N ARG A 377 28.59 -3.90 -11.24
CA ARG A 377 29.90 -4.34 -10.74
C ARG A 377 30.29 -3.52 -9.50
N SER A 378 30.20 -2.19 -9.58
CA SER A 378 30.56 -1.29 -8.49
C SER A 378 29.71 -1.50 -7.23
N ILE A 379 28.39 -1.73 -7.37
CA ILE A 379 27.49 -2.03 -6.24
C ILE A 379 27.85 -3.38 -5.60
N VAL A 380 28.21 -4.38 -6.40
CA VAL A 380 28.63 -5.71 -5.90
C VAL A 380 30.00 -5.63 -5.22
N GLU A 381 30.97 -4.91 -5.80
CA GLU A 381 32.30 -4.71 -5.24
C GLU A 381 32.27 -3.88 -3.94
N ALA A 382 31.29 -2.98 -3.81
CA ALA A 382 30.98 -2.29 -2.55
C ALA A 382 30.31 -3.19 -1.49
N ASP A 383 30.14 -4.49 -1.78
CA ASP A 383 29.59 -5.52 -0.90
C ASP A 383 28.16 -5.22 -0.40
N LEU A 384 27.35 -4.51 -1.20
CA LEU A 384 25.98 -4.12 -0.81
C LEU A 384 24.93 -5.19 -1.10
N VAL A 385 25.11 -5.97 -2.16
CA VAL A 385 24.13 -7.00 -2.57
C VAL A 385 24.20 -8.18 -1.61
N ASP A 386 23.09 -8.54 -0.97
CA ASP A 386 23.03 -9.65 -0.02
C ASP A 386 22.40 -10.90 -0.62
N CYS A 387 21.22 -10.76 -1.22
CA CYS A 387 20.43 -11.85 -1.77
C CYS A 387 19.73 -11.42 -3.07
N ILE A 388 19.64 -12.35 -4.02
CA ILE A 388 18.83 -12.20 -5.23
C ILE A 388 17.86 -13.38 -5.31
N VAL A 389 16.57 -13.08 -5.49
CA VAL A 389 15.52 -14.08 -5.67
C VAL A 389 14.91 -13.94 -7.06
N ALA A 390 15.12 -14.94 -7.92
CA ALA A 390 14.45 -14.99 -9.21
C ALA A 390 13.01 -15.48 -9.04
N LEU A 391 12.04 -14.68 -9.50
CA LEU A 391 10.62 -15.01 -9.38
C LEU A 391 10.08 -15.67 -10.67
N PRO A 392 9.05 -16.53 -10.55
CA PRO A 392 8.33 -17.05 -11.71
C PRO A 392 7.77 -15.93 -12.59
N ALA A 393 7.80 -16.14 -13.91
CA ALA A 393 7.10 -15.27 -14.85
C ALA A 393 5.58 -15.31 -14.61
N GLN A 394 4.89 -14.22 -15.01
CA GLN A 394 3.43 -14.03 -14.93
C GLN A 394 2.88 -13.93 -13.49
N LEU A 395 3.70 -13.49 -12.52
CA LEU A 395 3.20 -13.15 -11.19
C LEU A 395 2.51 -11.78 -11.13
N PHE A 396 2.95 -10.84 -11.97
CA PHE A 396 2.35 -9.51 -12.05
C PHE A 396 1.19 -9.53 -13.04
N TYR A 397 0.05 -8.99 -12.63
CA TYR A 397 -1.16 -8.95 -13.45
C TYR A 397 -1.00 -8.10 -14.70
N THR A 398 -0.18 -7.06 -14.61
CA THR A 398 -0.07 -5.98 -15.60
C THR A 398 1.15 -6.12 -16.53
N THR A 399 2.06 -7.05 -16.25
CA THR A 399 3.26 -7.23 -17.07
C THR A 399 3.67 -8.69 -17.19
N GLY A 400 3.98 -9.09 -18.43
CA GLY A 400 4.61 -10.39 -18.72
C GLY A 400 6.11 -10.41 -18.43
N ILE A 401 6.72 -9.26 -18.09
CA ILE A 401 8.15 -9.14 -17.82
C ILE A 401 8.48 -9.98 -16.58
N PRO A 402 9.39 -10.97 -16.71
CA PRO A 402 9.91 -11.68 -15.56
C PRO A 402 10.68 -10.73 -14.64
N VAL A 403 10.42 -10.83 -13.33
CA VAL A 403 11.04 -9.99 -12.31
C VAL A 403 11.86 -10.80 -11.32
N CYS A 404 12.70 -10.11 -10.58
CA CYS A 404 13.50 -10.62 -9.48
C CYS A 404 13.38 -9.69 -8.27
N LEU A 405 13.66 -10.22 -7.09
CA LEU A 405 13.83 -9.42 -5.89
C LEU A 405 15.31 -9.23 -5.62
N TRP A 406 15.68 -7.98 -5.37
CA TRP A 406 16.99 -7.60 -4.88
C TRP A 406 16.91 -7.31 -3.40
N PHE A 407 17.86 -7.85 -2.66
CA PHE A 407 18.07 -7.50 -1.26
C PHE A 407 19.45 -6.88 -1.09
N LEU A 408 19.48 -5.67 -0.55
CA LEU A 408 20.70 -4.92 -0.24
C LEU A 408 20.81 -4.72 1.26
N THR A 409 22.04 -4.64 1.76
CA THR A 409 22.31 -4.26 3.16
C THR A 409 23.52 -3.35 3.23
N ARG A 410 23.47 -2.38 4.15
CA ARG A 410 24.62 -1.55 4.53
C ARG A 410 25.52 -2.23 5.57
N ASP A 411 25.04 -3.29 6.22
CA ASP A 411 25.79 -4.05 7.23
C ASP A 411 25.58 -5.55 7.06
N LYS A 412 26.68 -6.27 6.82
CA LYS A 412 26.69 -7.73 6.65
C LYS A 412 27.11 -8.48 7.91
N THR A 413 27.32 -7.79 9.03
CA THR A 413 27.71 -8.42 10.30
C THR A 413 26.58 -9.21 10.97
N GLY A 414 25.33 -8.99 10.54
CA GLY A 414 24.14 -9.62 11.10
C GLY A 414 23.62 -8.97 12.38
N ARG A 415 24.15 -7.79 12.76
CA ARG A 415 23.69 -7.03 13.94
C ARG A 415 22.29 -6.46 13.77
N ASN A 416 21.89 -6.21 12.53
CA ASN A 416 20.54 -5.76 12.14
C ASN A 416 19.49 -6.89 12.18
N LEU A 417 19.89 -8.15 12.36
CA LEU A 417 18.98 -9.30 12.39
C LEU A 417 18.66 -9.67 13.84
N ARG A 418 17.38 -9.73 14.19
CA ARG A 418 16.91 -10.06 15.55
C ARG A 418 17.44 -11.41 16.04
N ASN A 419 17.51 -12.41 15.15
CA ASN A 419 17.98 -13.76 15.45
C ASN A 419 19.43 -14.02 14.95
N GLY A 420 20.15 -12.97 14.55
CA GLY A 420 21.50 -13.08 13.98
C GLY A 420 21.53 -13.82 12.63
N CYS A 421 22.72 -14.18 12.17
CA CYS A 421 22.92 -14.90 10.92
C CYS A 421 23.56 -16.28 11.19
N PRO A 422 22.82 -17.40 11.11
CA PRO A 422 23.36 -18.73 11.41
C PRO A 422 24.55 -19.14 10.52
N ASN A 423 24.68 -18.54 9.33
CA ASN A 423 25.59 -18.99 8.28
C ASN A 423 26.63 -17.94 7.81
N ARG A 424 26.75 -16.79 8.47
CA ARG A 424 27.79 -15.80 8.15
C ARG A 424 28.87 -15.78 9.23
N PRO A 425 30.13 -16.13 8.92
CA PRO A 425 31.20 -16.01 9.91
C PRO A 425 31.29 -14.54 10.36
N ARG A 426 31.31 -14.29 11.67
CA ARG A 426 31.62 -12.98 12.25
C ARG A 426 32.85 -12.42 11.53
N ALA A 427 32.72 -11.25 10.92
CA ALA A 427 33.70 -10.68 9.99
C ALA A 427 35.15 -10.87 10.44
N VAL A 428 35.93 -11.62 9.66
CA VAL A 428 37.39 -11.66 9.79
C VAL A 428 37.90 -10.29 9.31
N ARG A 429 38.50 -9.52 10.23
CA ARG A 429 39.23 -8.28 9.94
C ARG A 429 40.03 -8.44 8.65
N ALA A 430 39.79 -7.57 7.67
CA ALA A 430 40.62 -7.46 6.48
C ALA A 430 42.08 -7.21 6.90
N ARG A 431 42.93 -8.24 6.80
CA ARG A 431 44.38 -8.06 6.93
C ARG A 431 44.85 -7.35 5.66
N ARG A 432 45.58 -6.25 5.86
CA ARG A 432 46.27 -5.47 4.83
C ARG A 432 47.04 -6.41 3.89
N CYS A 433 46.85 -6.24 2.58
CA CYS A 433 47.75 -6.82 1.59
C CYS A 433 49.14 -6.19 1.76
N SER A 434 50.08 -6.94 2.31
CA SER A 434 51.51 -6.72 2.06
C SER A 434 51.94 -7.60 0.89
N SER A 435 52.66 -6.97 -0.03
CA SER A 435 53.18 -7.45 -1.30
C SER A 435 54.08 -8.70 -1.20
N THR A 436 53.73 -9.77 -1.94
CA THR A 436 54.70 -10.71 -2.54
C THR A 436 54.01 -11.49 -3.68
N PRO A 437 54.65 -11.70 -4.84
CA PRO A 437 54.04 -12.40 -5.96
C PRO A 437 54.39 -13.90 -5.94
N ALA A 438 53.40 -14.76 -6.21
CA ALA A 438 53.47 -15.90 -7.12
C ALA A 438 52.52 -17.06 -6.76
N SER A 439 51.89 -17.58 -7.80
CA SER A 439 51.32 -18.92 -7.98
C SER A 439 50.02 -19.31 -7.25
N SER A 440 49.01 -19.56 -8.09
CA SER A 440 47.85 -20.46 -7.88
C SER A 440 47.10 -20.39 -6.54
N ALA A 441 46.19 -19.42 -6.42
CA ALA A 441 45.06 -19.56 -5.50
C ALA A 441 43.79 -19.04 -6.16
N ARG A 442 42.90 -19.99 -6.48
CA ARG A 442 41.55 -19.76 -7.02
C ARG A 442 40.80 -18.82 -6.07
N CYS A 443 40.52 -17.60 -6.52
CA CYS A 443 39.83 -16.57 -5.75
C CYS A 443 38.41 -17.04 -5.38
N ARG A 444 38.22 -17.61 -4.19
CA ARG A 444 36.89 -17.79 -3.59
C ARG A 444 36.48 -16.49 -2.91
N ARG A 445 36.01 -15.52 -3.68
CA ARG A 445 35.29 -14.34 -3.19
C ARG A 445 33.92 -14.28 -3.87
N GLY A 446 32.88 -14.14 -3.07
CA GLY A 446 31.49 -14.03 -3.53
C GLY A 446 30.58 -15.06 -2.86
N ARG A 447 29.92 -14.67 -1.77
CA ARG A 447 28.74 -15.38 -1.26
C ARG A 447 27.56 -14.39 -1.28
N CYS A 448 27.07 -14.11 -2.48
CA CYS A 448 25.68 -13.71 -2.67
C CYS A 448 24.86 -15.00 -2.79
N ALA A 449 23.80 -15.13 -2.01
CA ALA A 449 22.90 -16.27 -2.16
C ALA A 449 21.94 -15.99 -3.32
N SER A 450 21.87 -16.91 -4.30
CA SER A 450 20.87 -16.88 -5.36
C SER A 450 19.84 -17.97 -5.08
N TYR A 451 18.58 -17.57 -4.93
CA TYR A 451 17.47 -18.49 -4.75
C TYR A 451 16.55 -18.44 -5.98
N ARG A 452 16.16 -19.62 -6.45
CA ARG A 452 15.14 -19.77 -7.49
C ARG A 452 13.86 -20.28 -6.85
N ALA A 453 12.81 -19.45 -6.82
CA ALA A 453 11.51 -19.89 -6.35
C ALA A 453 10.94 -20.96 -7.31
N ARG A 454 10.64 -22.15 -6.79
CA ARG A 454 10.03 -23.23 -7.60
C ARG A 454 8.52 -22.98 -7.73
N ARG A 455 7.96 -23.19 -8.92
CA ARG A 455 6.50 -23.25 -9.11
C ARG A 455 5.98 -24.49 -8.36
N THR A 456 5.19 -24.29 -7.32
CA THR A 456 4.31 -25.34 -6.79
C THR A 456 3.13 -25.50 -7.76
N PRO A 457 2.79 -26.71 -8.24
CA PRO A 457 1.57 -26.90 -9.01
C PRO A 457 0.37 -26.72 -8.07
N SER A 458 -0.58 -25.87 -8.49
CA SER A 458 -1.97 -25.76 -7.99
C SER A 458 -2.22 -26.04 -6.51
N CYS A 459 -2.60 -24.98 -5.76
CA CYS A 459 -3.41 -25.09 -4.56
C CYS A 459 -4.52 -26.12 -4.77
N SER A 460 -4.37 -27.31 -4.21
CA SER A 460 -5.39 -28.34 -4.15
C SER A 460 -5.29 -29.06 -2.81
N ARG A 461 -6.27 -28.74 -1.96
CA ARG A 461 -6.81 -29.50 -0.83
C ARG A 461 -5.78 -30.03 0.19
N ASP A 462 -5.71 -29.31 1.31
CA ASP A 462 -5.25 -29.87 2.59
C ASP A 462 -6.01 -31.16 2.88
N ARG A 463 -5.24 -32.26 2.97
CA ARG A 463 -5.70 -33.52 3.54
C ARG A 463 -5.18 -33.56 4.97
N THR A 464 -6.12 -33.46 5.89
CA THR A 464 -5.95 -33.68 7.33
C THR A 464 -5.22 -34.98 7.61
N THR A 465 -4.12 -34.91 8.36
CA THR A 465 -3.58 -36.05 9.12
C THR A 465 -3.36 -35.63 10.57
N ARG A 466 -3.82 -36.53 11.45
CA ARG A 466 -4.00 -36.39 12.89
C ARG A 466 -2.68 -36.56 13.65
N GLY A 467 -2.45 -35.70 14.66
CA GLY A 467 -1.78 -35.95 15.96
C GLY A 467 -0.37 -36.59 16.01
N PRO A 468 0.33 -36.56 17.16
CA PRO A 468 -0.21 -36.45 18.51
C PRO A 468 0.39 -35.34 19.41
N THR A 469 -0.36 -35.08 20.48
CA THR A 469 -0.06 -34.33 21.72
C THR A 469 1.12 -34.89 22.53
N PRO A 470 1.69 -34.09 23.45
CA PRO A 470 1.59 -34.40 24.89
C PRO A 470 1.26 -33.14 25.72
N ILE A 471 0.22 -33.12 26.56
CA ILE A 471 0.09 -33.59 27.96
C ILE A 471 1.00 -32.85 28.96
N LEU A 472 0.31 -32.21 29.93
CA LEU A 472 0.77 -31.51 31.12
C LEU A 472 1.70 -32.33 32.05
N ALA A 473 2.56 -31.61 32.78
CA ALA A 473 2.94 -31.98 34.14
C ALA A 473 3.04 -30.71 35.00
N ALA A 474 2.46 -30.77 36.20
CA ALA A 474 2.40 -29.71 37.19
C ALA A 474 3.17 -30.09 38.47
N SER A 475 3.77 -29.05 39.09
CA SER A 475 4.05 -28.84 40.54
C SER A 475 5.21 -29.63 41.22
N PRO A 476 5.72 -29.25 42.44
CA PRO A 476 5.36 -28.14 43.35
C PRO A 476 6.52 -27.33 44.06
N THR A 477 6.10 -26.25 44.76
CA THR A 477 6.54 -25.68 46.08
C THR A 477 7.93 -25.06 46.35
N HIS A 478 7.94 -23.76 46.74
CA HIS A 478 8.29 -23.20 48.08
C HIS A 478 8.27 -21.65 48.00
N SER A 479 7.30 -20.93 48.56
CA SER A 479 7.16 -20.41 49.96
C SER A 479 8.15 -19.29 50.36
N ALA A 480 7.61 -18.08 50.58
CA ALA A 480 7.96 -17.07 51.61
C ALA A 480 7.49 -15.68 51.11
N SER A 481 6.35 -15.11 51.54
CA SER A 481 6.02 -14.46 52.83
C SER A 481 6.63 -13.07 53.05
N GLY A 482 5.76 -12.08 53.35
CA GLY A 482 6.09 -10.76 53.92
C GLY A 482 5.62 -9.59 53.04
N ALA A 483 4.37 -9.13 53.06
CA ALA A 483 3.62 -8.44 54.12
C ALA A 483 4.11 -7.01 54.46
N ALA A 484 3.19 -6.07 54.18
CA ALA A 484 2.79 -4.92 55.00
C ALA A 484 3.53 -3.56 54.94
N SER A 485 2.73 -2.56 54.53
CA SER A 485 2.36 -1.31 55.24
C SER A 485 2.60 -0.06 54.38
N ARG A 486 1.56 0.66 53.91
CA ARG A 486 0.71 1.66 54.59
C ARG A 486 1.47 2.69 55.44
N ARG A 487 1.56 3.93 54.90
CA ARG A 487 1.21 5.24 55.53
C ARG A 487 1.50 6.34 54.49
N ARG A 488 0.51 7.12 54.01
CA ARG A 488 -0.23 8.27 54.57
C ARG A 488 0.60 9.56 54.72
N SER A 489 -0.06 10.66 54.31
CA SER A 489 0.17 12.10 54.59
C SER A 489 1.45 12.73 54.01
N GLY A 490 1.46 13.94 53.46
CA GLY A 490 0.50 15.06 53.45
C GLY A 490 1.28 16.38 53.39
N GLY A 491 0.67 17.46 52.88
CA GLY A 491 1.22 18.83 52.84
C GLY A 491 1.72 19.21 51.42
N MET A 492 1.06 20.02 50.60
CA MET A 492 0.34 21.29 50.78
C MET A 492 1.25 22.43 51.23
N ARG A 493 1.68 23.28 50.28
CA ARG A 493 1.64 24.74 50.39
C ARG A 493 1.86 25.44 49.05
N SER A 494 1.07 26.49 48.91
CA SER A 494 0.85 27.47 47.85
C SER A 494 1.83 28.65 47.90
N ASN A 495 1.98 29.35 46.77
CA ASN A 495 1.90 30.82 46.58
C ASN A 495 2.23 31.11 45.10
N THR A 496 1.31 31.58 44.23
CA THR A 496 0.62 32.88 44.06
C THR A 496 1.47 34.06 43.53
N ALA A 497 0.87 34.71 42.53
CA ALA A 497 1.09 36.06 41.97
C ALA A 497 2.29 36.24 41.01
N SER A 498 2.26 37.03 39.94
CA SER A 498 1.26 37.83 39.21
C SER A 498 2.05 38.56 38.11
N GLY A 499 1.51 38.79 36.92
CA GLY A 499 2.22 39.62 35.93
C GLY A 499 1.51 39.73 34.58
N SER A 500 0.64 40.72 34.47
CA SER A 500 -0.19 41.13 33.33
C SER A 500 0.59 41.75 32.16
N THR A 501 -0.02 41.62 30.97
CA THR A 501 0.23 42.26 29.67
C THR A 501 0.37 43.79 29.69
N PRO A 502 0.84 44.38 28.56
CA PRO A 502 -0.13 45.19 27.81
C PRO A 502 -0.05 45.04 26.26
N THR A 503 -1.23 45.00 25.66
CA THR A 503 -1.57 45.37 24.27
C THR A 503 -1.79 46.89 24.15
N VAL A 504 -1.95 47.38 22.89
CA VAL A 504 -2.71 48.59 22.40
C VAL A 504 -1.83 49.51 21.49
N PRO A 505 -2.35 50.17 20.42
CA PRO A 505 -3.46 49.87 19.49
C PRO A 505 -3.20 50.22 18.00
N ALA A 506 -4.27 50.00 17.22
CA ALA A 506 -4.50 50.25 15.79
C ALA A 506 -4.59 51.73 15.34
N SER A 507 -4.46 51.95 14.02
CA SER A 507 -5.32 52.90 13.28
C SER A 507 -5.41 52.55 11.78
N ALA A 508 -6.48 53.04 11.16
CA ALA A 508 -7.07 52.57 9.92
C ALA A 508 -7.18 53.68 8.85
N ARG A 509 -7.54 53.24 7.63
CA ARG A 509 -8.21 53.93 6.49
C ARG A 509 -7.34 54.56 5.39
N ARG A 510 -7.56 54.10 4.15
CA ARG A 510 -8.37 54.75 3.07
C ARG A 510 -8.13 54.00 1.73
N ARG A 511 -9.14 53.31 1.17
CA ARG A 511 -9.90 53.69 -0.06
C ARG A 511 -9.10 54.42 -1.14
N ARG A 512 -8.97 53.80 -2.32
CA ARG A 512 -9.31 54.35 -3.67
C ARG A 512 -8.99 53.33 -4.79
N SER A 513 -10.04 52.86 -5.47
CA SER A 513 -10.04 52.66 -6.93
C SER A 513 -10.43 54.01 -7.56
N PRO A 514 -10.09 54.34 -8.83
CA PRO A 514 -10.77 53.72 -9.98
C PRO A 514 -9.93 53.66 -11.30
N THR A 515 -10.63 53.25 -12.36
CA THR A 515 -10.42 53.51 -13.82
C THR A 515 -9.46 52.65 -14.65
N SER A 516 -10.07 51.81 -15.49
CA SER A 516 -9.64 51.48 -16.86
C SER A 516 -9.60 52.73 -17.75
N PRO A 517 -8.92 52.68 -18.92
CA PRO A 517 -9.69 52.51 -20.15
C PRO A 517 -9.01 51.69 -21.29
N SER A 518 -9.90 51.17 -22.15
CA SER A 518 -9.83 51.05 -23.62
C SER A 518 -8.77 50.18 -24.34
N THR A 519 -9.31 49.19 -25.06
CA THR A 519 -8.92 48.67 -26.39
C THR A 519 -8.38 49.70 -27.39
N PRO A 520 -7.65 49.24 -28.41
CA PRO A 520 -8.23 49.31 -29.75
C PRO A 520 -8.13 48.03 -30.58
N THR A 521 -8.97 48.07 -31.61
CA THR A 521 -9.42 47.09 -32.59
C THR A 521 -8.49 46.87 -33.78
N SER A 522 -8.63 45.69 -34.42
CA SER A 522 -8.37 45.37 -35.85
C SER A 522 -6.90 45.37 -36.31
N SER A 523 -6.41 44.50 -37.20
CA SER A 523 -6.99 44.07 -38.47
C SER A 523 -6.38 42.76 -39.03
N ARG A 524 -7.18 42.08 -39.86
CA ARG A 524 -6.93 40.90 -40.71
C ARG A 524 -5.74 41.01 -41.69
N ARG A 525 -5.12 39.87 -42.00
CA ARG A 525 -4.83 39.23 -43.33
C ARG A 525 -4.04 37.92 -43.04
N ALA A 526 -4.48 36.69 -43.36
CA ALA A 526 -4.71 36.02 -44.66
C ALA A 526 -3.45 36.08 -45.54
N VAL A 527 -2.82 35.05 -46.14
CA VAL A 527 -3.18 33.72 -46.72
C VAL A 527 -1.82 32.96 -46.88
N THR A 528 -1.67 31.64 -46.72
CA THR A 528 -1.54 30.55 -47.74
C THR A 528 -0.92 29.34 -47.00
N SER A 529 -1.08 28.05 -47.30
CA SER A 529 -1.66 27.28 -48.41
C SER A 529 -1.77 25.80 -47.95
N ALA A 530 -2.77 25.08 -48.49
CA ALA A 530 -3.09 23.67 -48.24
C ALA A 530 -2.10 22.69 -48.96
N PRO A 531 -2.25 21.33 -48.96
CA PRO A 531 -3.46 20.62 -49.41
C PRO A 531 -3.87 19.34 -48.64
N ARG A 532 -5.16 19.01 -48.84
CA ARG A 532 -5.85 17.74 -48.55
C ARG A 532 -5.57 16.67 -49.63
N MET A 533 -5.60 15.39 -49.25
CA MET A 533 -6.01 14.25 -50.09
C MET A 533 -6.98 13.38 -49.27
N SER A 534 -8.28 13.45 -49.56
CA SER A 534 -9.09 12.51 -50.35
C SER A 534 -9.35 11.15 -49.66
N ARG A 535 -10.62 10.97 -49.27
CA ARG A 535 -11.22 9.68 -48.92
C ARG A 535 -11.95 9.14 -50.14
N THR A 536 -11.79 7.85 -50.42
CA THR A 536 -12.68 7.07 -51.28
C THR A 536 -13.14 5.80 -50.57
N THR A 537 -14.29 5.35 -51.04
CA THR A 537 -15.33 4.52 -50.43
C THR A 537 -15.15 3.00 -50.51
N ALA A 538 -15.90 2.32 -49.64
CA ALA A 538 -16.74 1.12 -49.90
C ALA A 538 -16.20 -0.32 -49.69
N SER A 539 -16.75 -0.93 -48.63
CA SER A 539 -17.63 -2.11 -48.66
C SER A 539 -17.09 -3.56 -48.49
N ARG A 540 -17.75 -4.24 -47.52
CA ARG A 540 -18.15 -5.66 -47.45
C ARG A 540 -17.10 -6.77 -47.65
N SER A 541 -16.88 -7.62 -46.64
CA SER A 541 -17.69 -8.84 -46.38
C SER A 541 -17.05 -9.76 -45.32
N ARG A 542 -17.90 -10.56 -44.67
CA ARG A 542 -17.61 -11.61 -43.67
C ARG A 542 -16.98 -12.85 -44.34
N ARG A 543 -16.00 -13.52 -43.71
CA ARG A 543 -16.06 -14.95 -43.29
C ARG A 543 -14.74 -15.54 -42.72
N SER A 544 -14.96 -16.35 -41.69
CA SER A 544 -14.29 -17.58 -41.24
C SER A 544 -12.84 -17.60 -40.72
N THR A 545 -12.80 -17.79 -39.39
CA THR A 545 -11.92 -18.69 -38.62
C THR A 545 -11.45 -19.97 -39.34
N ARG A 546 -10.19 -20.34 -39.06
CA ARG A 546 -9.54 -21.68 -39.01
C ARG A 546 -8.31 -21.77 -39.92
N GLY A 547 -7.12 -21.64 -39.34
CA GLY A 547 -5.89 -21.90 -40.11
C GLY A 547 -4.54 -21.61 -39.46
N TRP A 548 -4.41 -21.47 -38.14
CA TRP A 548 -3.10 -21.19 -37.51
C TRP A 548 -2.86 -22.09 -36.28
N TRP A 549 -2.84 -23.41 -36.49
CA TRP A 549 -2.49 -24.41 -35.45
C TRP A 549 -1.66 -25.59 -36.02
N ARG A 550 -0.87 -25.36 -37.09
CA ARG A 550 0.00 -26.39 -37.67
C ARG A 550 1.46 -26.00 -37.93
N SER A 551 1.89 -24.77 -37.63
CA SER A 551 3.29 -24.34 -37.87
C SER A 551 4.22 -24.46 -36.65
N TRP A 552 3.69 -24.63 -35.43
CA TRP A 552 4.51 -24.47 -34.19
C TRP A 552 5.06 -25.77 -33.57
N ARG A 553 4.94 -26.94 -34.24
CA ARG A 553 5.40 -28.25 -33.72
C ARG A 553 6.64 -28.83 -34.40
N ARG A 554 7.34 -28.11 -35.28
CA ARG A 554 8.50 -28.65 -36.02
C ARG A 554 9.88 -28.06 -35.70
N THR A 555 10.01 -27.16 -34.72
CA THR A 555 11.30 -26.47 -34.46
C THR A 555 11.91 -26.72 -33.08
N LEU A 556 11.60 -27.86 -32.43
CA LEU A 556 12.18 -28.25 -31.12
C LEU A 556 12.66 -29.71 -31.08
N ARG A 557 13.25 -30.19 -32.17
CA ARG A 557 14.07 -31.41 -32.22
C ARG A 557 15.24 -31.21 -33.18
N ARG A 558 16.29 -30.55 -32.69
CA ARG A 558 17.69 -30.62 -33.18
C ARG A 558 18.52 -29.69 -32.30
N GLY A 559 19.34 -30.26 -31.42
CA GLY A 559 20.17 -29.52 -30.48
C GLY A 559 20.68 -30.41 -29.35
N SER A 560 21.24 -31.55 -29.70
CA SER A 560 22.04 -32.41 -28.82
C SER A 560 23.11 -33.03 -29.70
N GLY A 561 24.33 -32.50 -29.55
CA GLY A 561 25.56 -32.82 -30.26
C GLY A 561 26.65 -31.95 -29.68
#